data_AF-A0A485AMW3-F1
#
_entry.id   AF-A0A485AMW3-F1
#
_cell.length_a   1.000
_cell.length_b   1.000
_cell.length_c   1.000
_cell.angle_alpha   90.00
_cell.angle_beta   90.00
_cell.angle_gamma   90.00
#
_symmetry.space_group_name_H-M   'P 1'
#
loop_
_entity.id
_entity.type
_entity.pdbx_description
1 polymer ?
#
loop_
_entity_poly.entity_id
_entity_poly.type
_entity_poly.pdbx_seq_one_letter_code
_entity_poly.pdbx_strand_id
1 'polypeptide(L)' 'MNHGYSREVAVFPAGMAIKYWPTVKRLDDVYGDRNLFCSCVPMSEYQ' A
#
# COMPACT_ATOMS: atom_id res chain seq x y z
N MET A 1 -8.80 -4.43 -11.56
CA MET A 1 -7.35 -4.18 -11.69
C MET A 1 -7.00 -4.28 -13.17
N ASN A 2 -7.10 -3.17 -13.89
CA ASN A 2 -6.66 -3.07 -15.28
C ASN A 2 -5.67 -1.92 -15.32
N HIS A 3 -4.39 -2.25 -15.36
CA HIS A 3 -3.32 -1.28 -15.53
C HIS A 3 -2.77 -1.44 -16.94
N GLY A 4 -2.46 -0.33 -17.61
CA GLY A 4 -1.87 -0.34 -18.95
C GLY A 4 -0.39 -0.76 -18.98
N TYR A 5 0.10 -1.41 -17.92
CA TYR A 5 1.47 -1.87 -17.77
C TYR A 5 1.48 -3.26 -17.14
N SER A 6 2.52 -4.03 -17.42
CA SER A 6 2.68 -5.39 -16.90
C SER A 6 3.12 -5.38 -15.43
N ARG A 7 2.95 -6.51 -14.75
CA ARG A 7 3.36 -6.65 -13.35
C ARG A 7 4.88 -6.57 -13.20
N GLU A 8 5.62 -7.04 -14.20
CA GLU A 8 7.07 -7.04 -14.24
C GLU A 8 7.61 -5.61 -14.23
N VAL A 9 7.01 -4.71 -15.01
CA VAL A 9 7.36 -3.27 -15.00
C VAL A 9 7.07 -2.64 -13.63
N ALA A 10 5.96 -3.02 -12.98
CA ALA A 10 5.59 -2.48 -11.67
C ALA A 10 6.53 -2.95 -10.54
N VAL A 11 6.96 -4.22 -10.60
CA VAL A 11 7.73 -4.85 -9.51
C VAL A 11 9.24 -4.70 -9.73
N PHE A 12 9.72 -4.77 -10.97
CA PHE A 12 11.15 -4.78 -11.30
C PHE A 12 11.53 -3.74 -12.37
N PRO A 13 11.22 -2.44 -12.18
CA PRO A 13 11.48 -1.42 -13.20
C PRO A 13 12.97 -1.22 -13.51
N ALA A 14 13.87 -1.59 -12.59
CA ALA A 14 15.32 -1.48 -12.72
C ALA A 14 16.04 -2.85 -12.69
N GLY A 15 15.32 -3.95 -12.99
CA GLY A 15 15.86 -5.31 -12.96
C GLY A 15 15.64 -6.06 -11.64
N MET A 16 16.14 -7.30 -11.59
CA MET A 16 15.93 -8.23 -10.48
C MET A 16 17.10 -8.13 -9.48
N ALA A 17 16.94 -7.28 -8.47
CA ALA A 17 17.86 -7.16 -7.33
C ALA A 17 17.25 -7.78 -6.06
N ILE A 18 17.95 -7.68 -4.92
CA ILE A 18 17.33 -7.96 -3.61
C ILE A 18 16.14 -7.01 -3.45
N LYS A 19 14.93 -7.59 -3.45
CA LYS A 19 13.68 -6.83 -3.53
C LYS A 19 13.23 -6.40 -2.14
N TYR A 20 13.17 -5.09 -1.92
CA TYR A 20 12.41 -4.53 -0.80
C TYR A 20 10.95 -4.34 -1.23
N TRP A 21 10.03 -4.86 -0.42
CA TRP A 21 8.60 -4.79 -0.68
C TRP A 21 7.94 -3.66 0.11
N PRO A 22 7.18 -2.76 -0.55
CA PRO A 22 6.28 -1.89 0.19
C PRO A 22 5.20 -2.77 0.85
N THR A 23 5.03 -2.62 2.17
CA THR A 23 4.09 -3.43 2.97
C THR A 23 2.64 -3.00 2.76
N VAL A 24 2.42 -1.77 2.29
CA VAL A 24 1.11 -1.18 2.03
C VAL A 24 1.12 -0.40 0.71
N LYS A 25 -0.08 -0.16 0.16
CA LYS A 25 -0.28 0.75 -0.99
C LYS A 25 -0.11 2.21 -0.54
N ARG A 26 -0.18 3.15 -1.49
CA ARG A 26 -0.37 4.57 -1.22
C ARG A 26 -1.50 4.80 -0.20
N LEU A 27 -1.20 5.63 0.80
CA LEU A 27 -2.14 6.03 1.85
C LEU A 27 -3.25 6.94 1.30
N ASP A 28 -4.41 6.90 1.94
CA ASP A 28 -5.51 7.84 1.73
C ASP A 28 -5.45 8.93 2.80
N ASP A 29 -4.83 10.05 2.44
CA ASP A 29 -4.58 11.15 3.36
C ASP A 29 -5.89 11.83 3.81
N VAL A 30 -6.84 12.04 2.88
CA VAL A 30 -8.10 12.73 3.16
C VAL A 30 -9.01 11.91 4.06
N TYR A 31 -9.01 10.59 3.92
CA TYR A 31 -9.73 9.71 4.84
C TYR A 31 -9.17 9.81 6.26
N GLY A 32 -7.84 9.82 6.40
CA GLY A 32 -7.16 9.97 7.69
C GLY A 32 -7.50 11.29 8.38
N ASP A 33 -7.52 12.40 7.64
CA ASP A 33 -7.87 13.71 8.17
C ASP A 33 -9.32 13.81 8.66
N ARG A 34 -10.24 13.05 8.03
CA ARG A 34 -11.67 13.04 8.39
C ARG A 34 -12.04 12.03 9.47
N ASN A 35 -11.24 10.98 9.64
CA ASN A 35 -11.50 9.87 10.57
C ASN A 35 -10.27 9.65 11.44
N LEU A 36 -10.11 10.51 12.45
CA LEU A 36 -8.92 10.57 13.27
C LEU A 36 -8.86 9.41 14.29
N PHE A 37 -7.95 8.47 14.07
CA PHE A 37 -7.60 7.41 15.02
C PHE A 37 -6.14 7.57 15.46
N CYS A 38 -5.93 7.90 16.75
CA CYS A 38 -4.60 8.16 17.33
C CYS A 38 -4.16 7.11 18.35
N SER A 39 -4.91 6.02 18.48
CA SER A 39 -4.59 4.87 19.31
C SER A 39 -4.92 3.59 18.54
N CYS A 40 -4.51 2.44 19.07
CA CYS A 40 -4.85 1.16 18.47
C CYS A 40 -6.38 1.03 18.38
N VAL A 41 -6.87 0.66 17.20
CA VAL A 41 -8.26 0.25 17.03
C VAL A 41 -8.43 -1.20 17.53
N PRO A 42 -9.64 -1.63 17.93
CA PRO A 42 -9.92 -3.01 18.28
C PRO A 42 -9.46 -3.98 17.18
N MET A 43 -9.04 -5.20 17.57
CA MET A 43 -8.54 -6.20 16.61
C MET A 43 -9.54 -6.55 15.49
N SER A 44 -10.84 -6.44 15.78
CA SER A 44 -11.92 -6.63 14.82
C SER A 44 -11.90 -5.64 13.65
N GLU A 45 -11.25 -4.49 13.80
CA GLU A 45 -11.15 -3.48 12.74
C GLU A 45 -9.97 -3.71 11.78
N TYR A 46 -9.07 -4.66 12.08
CA TYR A 46 -7.96 -5.05 11.18
C TYR A 46 -8.29 -6.26 10.31
N GLN A 47 -9.52 -6.79 10.39
CA GLN A 47 -9.97 -8.00 9.72
C GLN A 47 -10.81 -7.69 8.48
#